data_AF-A0A9D8AIR9-F1
#
_entry.id   AF-A0A9D8AIR9-F1
#
_cell.length_a   1.000
_cell.length_b   1.000
_cell.length_c   1.000
_cell.angle_alpha   90.00
_cell.angle_beta   90.00
_cell.angle_gamma   90.00
#
_symmetry.space_group_name_H-M   'P 1'
#
loop_
_entity.id
_entity.type
_entity.pdbx_description
1 polymer ?
#
loop_
_entity_poly.entity_id
_entity_poly.type
_entity_poly.pdbx_seq_one_letter_code
_entity_poly.pdbx_strand_id
1 'polypeptide(L)'
;MKVLKKGILFLVTFIVIIAVFNIPVNTKQGINFVVATKKIPFYVKTFGFFYRSYQYGAMSRRLTNGIEGDKEKIAAIFDWTAENVKRKPEGFAIIDDHIWNIVVRRYGTADQMADVFTALASYAGYEAFWISPKISRHLILSFVDIDGRWYMFDLYNKKSFIEGGDLNILTSYGLTYKEALDRIEEKYFETNIRRADKQKFFPRITFEVKKFFVEE
;
A
#
# COMPACT_ATOMS: atom_id res chain seq x y z
N MET A 1 28.87 -16.39 -43.10
CA MET A 1 29.28 -16.83 -41.74
C MET A 1 28.88 -15.87 -40.61
N LYS A 2 29.05 -14.54 -40.71
CA LYS A 2 28.69 -13.59 -39.62
C LYS A 2 27.18 -13.54 -39.31
N VAL A 3 26.32 -13.59 -40.33
CA VAL A 3 24.86 -13.57 -40.17
C VAL A 3 24.35 -14.82 -39.43
N LEU A 4 24.86 -16.00 -39.78
CA LEU A 4 24.52 -17.25 -39.11
C LEU A 4 24.92 -17.24 -37.62
N LYS A 5 26.11 -16.73 -37.28
CA LYS A 5 26.55 -16.58 -35.88
C LYS A 5 25.65 -15.64 -35.08
N LYS A 6 25.20 -14.52 -35.67
CA LYS A 6 24.24 -13.61 -35.04
C LYS A 6 22.86 -14.25 -34.85
N GLY A 7 22.38 -15.02 -35.82
CA GLY A 7 21.13 -15.76 -35.73
C GLY A 7 21.15 -16.81 -34.61
N ILE A 8 22.23 -17.58 -34.51
CA ILE A 8 22.42 -18.55 -33.42
C ILE A 8 22.47 -17.85 -32.07
N LEU A 9 23.23 -16.75 -31.94
CA LEU A 9 23.30 -15.99 -30.69
C LEU A 9 21.91 -15.49 -30.26
N PHE A 10 21.14 -14.92 -31.18
CA PHE A 10 19.77 -14.49 -30.90
C PHE A 10 18.88 -15.64 -30.41
N LEU A 11 18.92 -16.79 -31.08
CA LEU A 11 18.13 -17.96 -30.69
C LEU A 11 18.52 -18.46 -29.29
N VAL A 12 19.82 -18.54 -28.99
CA VAL A 12 20.30 -18.94 -27.66
C VAL A 12 19.83 -17.95 -26.60
N THR A 13 19.97 -16.64 -26.85
CA THR A 13 19.47 -15.60 -25.93
C THR A 13 17.96 -15.74 -25.71
N PHE A 14 17.18 -15.95 -26.77
CA PHE A 14 15.73 -16.12 -26.66
C PHE A 14 15.35 -17.35 -25.84
N ILE A 15 16.03 -18.49 -26.04
CA ILE A 15 15.83 -19.71 -25.26
C ILE A 15 16.17 -19.49 -23.79
N VAL A 16 17.30 -18.81 -23.50
CA VAL A 16 17.70 -18.48 -22.12
C VAL A 16 16.65 -17.60 -21.44
N ILE A 17 16.12 -16.60 -22.14
CA ILE A 17 15.06 -15.73 -21.63
C ILE A 17 13.81 -16.55 -21.28
N ILE A 18 13.36 -17.42 -22.19
CA ILE A 18 12.19 -18.30 -21.94
C ILE A 18 12.45 -19.20 -20.74
N ALA A 19 13.63 -19.80 -20.64
CA ALA A 19 14.00 -20.66 -19.51
C ALA A 19 13.94 -19.89 -18.19
N VAL A 20 14.54 -18.70 -18.12
CA VAL A 20 14.52 -17.83 -16.93
C VAL A 20 13.10 -17.46 -16.53
N PHE A 21 12.25 -17.09 -17.50
CA PHE A 21 10.86 -16.72 -17.22
C PHE A 21 10.01 -17.88 -16.70
N ASN A 22 10.38 -19.13 -16.98
CA ASN A 22 9.68 -20.33 -16.49
C ASN A 22 10.26 -20.90 -15.19
N ILE A 23 11.29 -20.29 -14.59
CA ILE A 23 11.83 -20.71 -13.29
C ILE A 23 10.72 -20.61 -12.23
N PRO A 24 10.48 -21.68 -11.45
CA PRO A 24 9.49 -21.64 -10.38
C PRO A 24 9.98 -20.77 -9.21
N VAL A 25 9.15 -19.81 -8.81
CA VAL A 25 9.39 -18.90 -7.68
C VAL A 25 8.28 -19.04 -6.65
N ASN A 26 8.59 -18.74 -5.40
CA ASN A 26 7.64 -18.82 -4.31
C ASN A 26 6.74 -17.56 -4.23
N THR A 27 5.47 -17.80 -3.91
CA THR A 27 4.50 -16.80 -3.46
C THR A 27 3.77 -17.33 -2.22
N LYS A 28 3.26 -16.43 -1.38
CA LYS A 28 2.54 -16.77 -0.15
C LYS A 28 1.09 -16.29 -0.24
N GLN A 29 0.18 -17.05 0.38
CA GLN A 29 -1.21 -16.67 0.57
C GLN A 29 -1.65 -17.16 1.94
N GLY A 30 -2.23 -16.26 2.74
CA GLY A 30 -2.90 -16.58 3.99
C GLY A 30 -4.38 -16.83 3.76
N ILE A 31 -4.94 -17.88 4.36
CA ILE A 31 -6.38 -18.08 4.46
C ILE A 31 -6.69 -18.44 5.91
N ASN A 32 -7.55 -17.65 6.56
CA ASN A 32 -7.88 -17.80 7.98
C ASN A 32 -6.62 -17.93 8.86
N PHE A 33 -5.64 -17.04 8.62
CA PHE A 33 -4.34 -17.00 9.30
C PHE A 33 -3.41 -18.19 9.03
N VAL A 34 -3.80 -19.14 8.18
CA VAL A 34 -2.94 -20.24 7.72
C VAL A 34 -2.24 -19.83 6.43
N VAL A 35 -0.91 -19.71 6.49
CA VAL A 35 -0.09 -19.29 5.33
C VAL A 35 0.38 -20.49 4.53
N ALA A 36 -0.03 -20.55 3.26
CA ALA A 36 0.45 -21.52 2.30
C ALA A 36 1.48 -20.88 1.36
N THR A 37 2.54 -21.63 1.03
CA THR A 37 3.50 -21.25 -0.01
C THR A 37 3.16 -21.99 -1.29
N LYS A 38 3.04 -21.26 -2.40
CA LYS A 38 2.77 -21.80 -3.75
C LYS A 38 3.95 -21.49 -4.66
N LYS A 39 4.26 -22.42 -5.57
CA LYS A 39 5.22 -22.18 -6.65
C LYS A 39 4.49 -21.69 -7.89
N ILE A 40 4.96 -20.60 -8.46
CA ILE A 40 4.47 -20.04 -9.73
C ILE A 40 5.65 -19.77 -10.66
N PRO A 41 5.48 -19.79 -11.99
CA PRO A 41 6.54 -19.37 -12.90
C PRO A 41 6.93 -17.89 -12.67
N PHE A 42 8.20 -17.56 -12.88
CA PHE A 42 8.70 -16.20 -12.70
C PHE A 42 7.93 -15.17 -13.54
N TYR A 43 7.57 -15.50 -14.79
CA TYR A 43 6.78 -14.61 -15.64
C TYR A 43 5.42 -14.26 -15.03
N VAL A 44 4.75 -15.20 -14.36
CA VAL A 44 3.45 -14.97 -13.71
C VAL A 44 3.61 -13.97 -12.56
N LYS A 45 4.67 -14.11 -11.76
CA LYS A 45 4.97 -13.18 -10.66
C LYS A 45 5.25 -11.78 -11.17
N THR A 46 6.07 -11.68 -12.23
CA THR A 46 6.48 -10.41 -12.85
C THR A 46 5.30 -9.71 -13.52
N PHE A 47 4.54 -10.43 -14.35
CA PHE A 47 3.34 -9.88 -14.98
C PHE A 47 2.31 -9.45 -13.93
N GLY A 48 2.09 -10.27 -12.90
CA GLY A 48 1.19 -9.93 -11.80
C GLY A 48 1.61 -8.64 -11.07
N PHE A 49 2.91 -8.39 -10.89
CA PHE A 49 3.40 -7.15 -10.30
C PHE A 49 3.07 -5.92 -11.16
N PHE A 50 3.43 -5.95 -12.46
CA PHE A 50 3.16 -4.84 -13.37
C PHE A 50 1.66 -4.60 -13.56
N TYR A 51 0.89 -5.67 -13.73
CA TYR A 51 -0.56 -5.60 -13.86
C TYR A 51 -1.18 -4.90 -12.65
N ARG A 52 -0.84 -5.33 -11.43
CA ARG A 52 -1.37 -4.68 -10.21
C ARG A 52 -0.93 -3.23 -10.10
N SER A 53 0.33 -2.91 -10.41
CA SER A 53 0.83 -1.53 -10.36
C SER A 53 0.08 -0.62 -11.33
N TYR A 54 -0.14 -1.08 -12.57
CA TYR A 54 -0.96 -0.39 -13.56
C TYR A 54 -2.39 -0.19 -13.05
N GLN A 55 -2.98 -1.23 -12.46
CA GLN A 55 -4.35 -1.20 -11.96
C GLN A 55 -4.54 -0.21 -10.79
N TYR A 56 -3.62 -0.16 -9.83
CA TYR A 56 -3.67 0.87 -8.79
C TYR A 56 -3.54 2.27 -9.37
N GLY A 57 -2.57 2.50 -10.28
CA GLY A 57 -2.40 3.80 -10.90
C GLY A 57 -3.63 4.24 -11.71
N ALA A 58 -4.25 3.32 -12.45
CA ALA A 58 -5.48 3.58 -13.20
C ALA A 58 -6.66 3.87 -12.26
N MET A 59 -6.78 3.09 -11.18
CA MET A 59 -7.80 3.28 -10.16
C MET A 59 -7.66 4.63 -9.46
N SER A 60 -6.48 4.95 -8.93
CA SER A 60 -6.21 6.23 -8.25
C SER A 60 -6.47 7.41 -9.16
N ARG A 61 -5.96 7.39 -10.42
CA ARG A 61 -6.26 8.44 -11.39
C ARG A 61 -7.75 8.58 -11.65
N ARG A 62 -8.48 7.47 -11.81
CA ARG A 62 -9.93 7.53 -12.04
C ARG A 62 -10.68 8.17 -10.87
N LEU A 63 -10.26 7.91 -9.63
CA LEU A 63 -10.88 8.48 -8.44
C LEU A 63 -10.58 9.97 -8.27
N THR A 64 -9.42 10.43 -8.72
CA THR A 64 -8.97 11.82 -8.53
C THR A 64 -9.12 12.70 -9.77
N ASN A 65 -9.49 12.12 -10.92
CA ASN A 65 -9.57 12.84 -12.18
C ASN A 65 -10.64 13.93 -12.12
N GLY A 66 -10.23 15.17 -12.43
CA GLY A 66 -11.13 16.33 -12.41
C GLY A 66 -11.44 16.87 -11.01
N ILE A 67 -10.83 16.32 -9.96
CA ILE A 67 -10.93 16.86 -8.60
C ILE A 67 -9.79 17.84 -8.37
N GLU A 68 -10.16 19.09 -8.11
CA GLU A 68 -9.25 20.14 -7.66
C GLU A 68 -9.08 20.04 -6.14
N GLY A 69 -7.85 20.25 -5.65
CA GLY A 69 -7.54 20.17 -4.22
C GLY A 69 -7.14 18.78 -3.73
N ASP A 70 -6.12 18.73 -2.89
CA ASP A 70 -5.53 17.47 -2.45
C ASP A 70 -6.34 16.79 -1.34
N LYS A 71 -7.02 17.56 -0.50
CA LYS A 71 -7.93 17.03 0.52
C LYS A 71 -9.13 16.34 -0.11
N GLU A 72 -9.67 16.94 -1.16
CA GLU A 72 -10.81 16.46 -1.92
C GLU A 72 -10.47 15.17 -2.66
N LYS A 73 -9.26 15.07 -3.22
CA LYS A 73 -8.76 13.83 -3.84
C LYS A 73 -8.64 12.70 -2.82
N ILE A 74 -8.06 12.98 -1.65
CA ILE A 74 -7.94 11.98 -0.58
C ILE A 74 -9.32 11.58 -0.03
N ALA A 75 -10.23 12.54 0.14
CA ALA A 75 -11.62 12.28 0.51
C ALA A 75 -12.30 11.36 -0.51
N ALA A 76 -12.15 11.61 -1.80
CA ALA A 76 -12.71 10.74 -2.85
C ALA A 76 -12.16 9.31 -2.80
N ILE A 77 -10.86 9.14 -2.52
CA ILE A 77 -10.25 7.81 -2.33
C ILE A 77 -10.78 7.14 -1.05
N PHE A 78 -10.90 7.89 0.04
CA PHE A 78 -11.44 7.43 1.31
C PHE A 78 -12.88 6.95 1.16
N ASP A 79 -13.76 7.80 0.63
CA ASP A 79 -15.18 7.53 0.42
C ASP A 79 -15.36 6.31 -0.48
N TRP A 80 -14.65 6.29 -1.62
CA TRP A 80 -14.72 5.15 -2.51
C TRP A 80 -14.30 3.86 -1.81
N THR A 81 -13.22 3.88 -1.02
CA THR A 81 -12.75 2.69 -0.30
C THR A 81 -13.76 2.24 0.74
N ALA A 82 -14.28 3.16 1.56
CA ALA A 82 -15.29 2.90 2.59
C ALA A 82 -16.63 2.40 2.02
N GLU A 83 -16.97 2.82 0.80
CA GLU A 83 -18.17 2.41 0.11
C GLU A 83 -18.02 1.09 -0.64
N ASN A 84 -16.85 0.83 -1.23
CA ASN A 84 -16.66 -0.29 -2.15
C ASN A 84 -15.90 -1.48 -1.55
N VAL A 85 -15.19 -1.31 -0.44
CA VAL A 85 -14.57 -2.41 0.31
C VAL A 85 -15.38 -2.59 1.59
N LYS A 86 -16.37 -3.48 1.54
CA LYS A 86 -17.25 -3.73 2.68
C LYS A 86 -16.51 -4.46 3.80
N ARG A 87 -17.04 -4.36 5.00
CA ARG A 87 -16.61 -5.21 6.12
C ARG A 87 -16.77 -6.67 5.71
N LYS A 88 -15.77 -7.50 6.01
CA LYS A 88 -15.83 -8.94 5.75
C LYS A 88 -17.13 -9.52 6.34
N PRO A 89 -17.97 -10.18 5.52
CA PRO A 89 -19.17 -10.83 6.03
C PRO A 89 -18.82 -11.92 7.07
N GLU A 90 -19.78 -12.22 7.93
CA GLU A 90 -19.68 -13.34 8.87
C GLU A 90 -19.56 -14.67 8.11
N GLY A 91 -18.79 -15.62 8.64
CA GLY A 91 -18.54 -16.91 7.99
C GLY A 91 -17.59 -16.89 6.78
N PHE A 92 -17.32 -15.72 6.18
CA PHE A 92 -16.38 -15.62 5.05
C PHE A 92 -14.92 -15.75 5.52
N ALA A 93 -14.10 -16.37 4.68
CA ALA A 93 -12.68 -16.53 4.94
C ALA A 93 -11.93 -15.19 4.94
N ILE A 94 -10.96 -15.05 5.84
CA ILE A 94 -9.98 -13.97 5.81
C ILE A 94 -8.89 -14.39 4.83
N ILE A 95 -8.81 -13.74 3.68
CA ILE A 95 -7.82 -14.05 2.65
C ILE A 95 -6.76 -12.96 2.66
N ASP A 96 -5.54 -13.31 3.04
CA ASP A 96 -4.38 -12.42 3.03
C ASP A 96 -3.51 -12.72 1.81
N ASP A 97 -3.53 -11.80 0.85
CA ASP A 97 -2.82 -11.88 -0.40
C ASP A 97 -2.51 -10.46 -0.91
N HIS A 98 -2.43 -10.24 -2.22
CA HIS A 98 -2.15 -8.90 -2.73
C HIS A 98 -3.33 -7.97 -2.50
N ILE A 99 -3.06 -6.72 -2.07
CA ILE A 99 -4.08 -5.70 -1.78
C ILE A 99 -5.09 -5.52 -2.92
N TRP A 100 -4.67 -5.66 -4.18
CA TRP A 100 -5.55 -5.56 -5.35
C TRP A 100 -6.66 -6.62 -5.35
N ASN A 101 -6.41 -7.80 -4.78
CA ASN A 101 -7.44 -8.82 -4.64
C ASN A 101 -8.53 -8.40 -3.65
N ILE A 102 -8.21 -7.54 -2.67
CA ILE A 102 -9.19 -6.90 -1.77
C ILE A 102 -10.08 -5.94 -2.59
N VAL A 103 -9.47 -5.13 -3.46
CA VAL A 103 -10.19 -4.24 -4.39
C VAL A 103 -11.14 -5.04 -5.30
N VAL A 104 -10.69 -6.16 -5.86
CA VAL A 104 -11.50 -7.01 -6.74
C VAL A 104 -12.64 -7.68 -5.96
N ARG A 105 -12.37 -8.26 -4.78
CA ARG A 105 -13.37 -9.00 -4.00
C ARG A 105 -14.34 -8.11 -3.21
N ARG A 106 -14.04 -6.81 -3.06
CA ARG A 106 -14.94 -5.81 -2.44
C ARG A 106 -15.25 -6.03 -0.96
N TYR A 107 -14.45 -6.83 -0.25
CA TYR A 107 -14.54 -6.95 1.20
C TYR A 107 -13.19 -7.25 1.86
N GLY A 108 -13.06 -6.84 3.12
CA GLY A 108 -11.87 -7.09 3.93
C GLY A 108 -12.06 -6.84 5.41
N THR A 109 -11.06 -7.21 6.19
CA THR A 109 -10.88 -6.80 7.59
C THR A 109 -10.46 -5.32 7.68
N ALA A 110 -10.44 -4.73 8.88
CA ALA A 110 -10.14 -3.31 9.06
C ALA A 110 -8.75 -2.91 8.52
N ASP A 111 -7.75 -3.77 8.71
CA ASP A 111 -6.39 -3.63 8.19
C ASP A 111 -6.35 -3.74 6.67
N GLN A 112 -7.11 -4.68 6.10
CA GLN A 112 -7.25 -4.83 4.65
C GLN A 112 -7.93 -3.63 3.98
N MET A 113 -8.88 -3.00 4.65
CA MET A 113 -9.48 -1.74 4.18
C MET A 113 -8.46 -0.60 4.22
N ALA A 114 -7.69 -0.50 5.30
CA ALA A 114 -6.61 0.48 5.44
C ALA A 114 -5.51 0.30 4.39
N ASP A 115 -5.12 -0.95 4.09
CA ASP A 115 -4.18 -1.30 3.02
C ASP A 115 -4.65 -0.80 1.65
N VAL A 116 -5.93 -0.97 1.32
CA VAL A 116 -6.48 -0.47 0.05
C VAL A 116 -6.40 1.05 -0.01
N PHE A 117 -6.83 1.73 1.04
CA PHE A 117 -6.83 3.18 1.10
C PHE A 117 -5.41 3.76 0.97
N THR A 118 -4.46 3.29 1.78
CA THR A 118 -3.09 3.82 1.77
C THR A 118 -2.35 3.47 0.48
N ALA A 119 -2.61 2.30 -0.12
CA ALA A 119 -2.09 1.96 -1.44
C ALA A 119 -2.61 2.92 -2.51
N LEU A 120 -3.93 3.18 -2.55
CA LEU A 120 -4.49 4.10 -3.55
C LEU A 120 -4.03 5.54 -3.34
N ALA A 121 -3.92 6.01 -2.10
CA ALA A 121 -3.35 7.32 -1.77
C ALA A 121 -1.89 7.43 -2.21
N SER A 122 -1.09 6.38 -1.97
CA SER A 122 0.31 6.30 -2.42
C SER A 122 0.42 6.35 -3.96
N TYR A 123 -0.46 5.66 -4.68
CA TYR A 123 -0.52 5.74 -6.15
C TYR A 123 -1.08 7.07 -6.67
N ALA A 124 -1.79 7.83 -5.84
CA ALA A 124 -2.22 9.20 -6.15
C ALA A 124 -1.14 10.25 -5.86
N GLY A 125 0.00 9.86 -5.26
CA GLY A 125 1.16 10.73 -5.05
C GLY A 125 1.39 11.18 -3.61
N TYR A 126 0.61 10.66 -2.64
CA TYR A 126 0.70 11.08 -1.24
C TYR A 126 1.48 10.09 -0.38
N GLU A 127 2.15 10.58 0.65
CA GLU A 127 2.71 9.68 1.66
C GLU A 127 1.59 9.13 2.53
N ALA A 128 1.42 7.81 2.55
CA ALA A 128 0.37 7.18 3.33
C ALA A 128 0.84 5.90 4.01
N PHE A 129 0.35 5.66 5.23
CA PHE A 129 0.59 4.44 5.99
C PHE A 129 -0.59 4.18 6.94
N TRP A 130 -0.61 3.04 7.62
CA TRP A 130 -1.59 2.78 8.67
C TRP A 130 -0.94 2.15 9.90
N ILE A 131 -1.59 2.31 11.05
CA ILE A 131 -1.20 1.71 12.32
C ILE A 131 -2.38 0.96 12.93
N SER A 132 -2.07 -0.16 13.60
CA SER A 132 -3.01 -0.79 14.52
C SER A 132 -2.63 -0.41 15.95
N PRO A 133 -3.46 0.39 16.66
CA PRO A 133 -3.20 0.72 18.07
C PRO A 133 -3.31 -0.48 19.01
N LYS A 134 -3.71 -1.66 18.51
CA LYS A 134 -3.92 -2.92 19.26
C LYS A 134 -4.95 -2.84 20.39
N ILE A 135 -5.87 -1.88 20.31
CA ILE A 135 -6.96 -1.70 21.30
C ILE A 135 -8.23 -2.43 20.86
N SER A 136 -8.50 -2.42 19.55
CA SER A 136 -9.60 -3.15 18.93
C SER A 136 -9.16 -3.70 17.58
N ARG A 137 -9.66 -4.89 17.23
CA ARG A 137 -9.45 -5.48 15.89
C ARG A 137 -10.18 -4.70 14.78
N HIS A 138 -11.07 -3.78 15.17
CA HIS A 138 -11.85 -2.93 14.28
C HIS A 138 -11.32 -1.51 14.18
N LEU A 139 -10.29 -1.16 14.97
CA LEU A 139 -9.66 0.14 14.92
C LEU A 139 -8.31 0.03 14.21
N ILE A 140 -8.26 0.53 12.99
CA ILE A 140 -7.04 0.72 12.21
C ILE A 140 -7.07 2.16 11.72
N LEU A 141 -5.98 2.89 12.00
CA LEU A 141 -5.87 4.30 11.69
C LEU A 141 -4.92 4.45 10.50
N SER A 142 -5.44 4.98 9.40
CA SER A 142 -4.66 5.35 8.23
C SER A 142 -4.26 6.82 8.31
N PHE A 143 -3.06 7.13 7.85
CA PHE A 143 -2.47 8.45 7.84
C PHE A 143 -2.09 8.83 6.42
N VAL A 144 -2.34 10.09 6.06
CA VAL A 144 -1.93 10.66 4.77
C VAL A 144 -1.34 12.05 5.01
N ASP A 145 -0.16 12.31 4.44
CA ASP A 145 0.44 13.63 4.43
C ASP A 145 -0.14 14.45 3.26
N ILE A 146 -0.66 15.63 3.59
CA ILE A 146 -1.17 16.62 2.62
C ILE A 146 -0.56 17.96 2.99
N ASP A 147 0.31 18.47 2.11
CA ASP A 147 1.05 19.73 2.29
C ASP A 147 1.81 19.83 3.63
N GLY A 148 2.45 18.73 4.06
CA GLY A 148 3.24 18.67 5.30
C GLY A 148 2.40 18.52 6.57
N ARG A 149 1.12 18.18 6.45
CA ARG A 149 0.21 17.93 7.56
C ARG A 149 -0.39 16.53 7.48
N TRP A 150 -0.38 15.82 8.60
CA TRP A 150 -0.94 14.48 8.70
C TRP A 150 -2.44 14.50 8.95
N TYR A 151 -3.19 13.81 8.09
CA TYR A 151 -4.62 13.56 8.22
C TYR A 151 -4.84 12.11 8.59
N MET A 152 -5.81 11.86 9.48
CA MET A 152 -6.09 10.53 10.02
C MET A 152 -7.45 10.03 9.57
N PHE A 153 -7.54 8.74 9.24
CA PHE A 153 -8.74 8.11 8.69
C PHE A 153 -8.99 6.76 9.36
N ASP A 154 -10.25 6.46 9.67
CA ASP A 154 -10.74 5.16 10.10
C ASP A 154 -11.75 4.65 9.06
N LEU A 155 -11.28 3.76 8.19
CA LEU A 155 -12.08 3.20 7.10
C LEU A 155 -13.17 2.27 7.61
N TYR A 156 -12.91 1.54 8.70
CA TYR A 156 -13.86 0.54 9.22
C TYR A 156 -15.09 1.23 9.81
N ASN A 157 -14.89 2.37 10.50
CA ASN A 157 -15.95 3.18 11.09
C ASN A 157 -16.37 4.38 10.23
N LYS A 158 -15.77 4.56 9.05
CA LYS A 158 -16.04 5.64 8.09
C LYS A 158 -15.91 7.03 8.69
N LYS A 159 -14.80 7.28 9.38
CA LYS A 159 -14.50 8.58 10.00
C LYS A 159 -13.20 9.16 9.46
N SER A 160 -13.19 10.45 9.19
CA SER A 160 -12.01 11.23 8.83
C SER A 160 -11.76 12.29 9.90
N PHE A 161 -10.51 12.50 10.26
CA PHE A 161 -10.08 13.43 11.29
C PHE A 161 -9.06 14.39 10.68
N ILE A 162 -9.31 15.68 10.86
CA ILE A 162 -8.34 16.74 10.56
C ILE A 162 -7.45 16.90 11.80
N GLU A 163 -6.21 17.35 11.60
CA GLU A 163 -5.36 17.91 12.65
C GLU A 163 -6.18 18.79 13.62
N GLY A 164 -6.33 18.38 14.89
CA GLY A 164 -7.14 19.06 15.91
C GLY A 164 -8.67 18.84 15.87
N GLY A 165 -9.18 17.94 15.02
CA GLY A 165 -10.60 17.59 14.94
C GLY A 165 -11.09 16.68 16.08
N ASP A 166 -12.38 16.34 16.09
CA ASP A 166 -13.04 15.64 17.20
C ASP A 166 -12.48 14.21 17.44
N LEU A 167 -11.51 14.13 18.33
CA LEU A 167 -10.80 12.93 18.77
C LEU A 167 -11.63 12.12 19.79
N ASN A 168 -12.91 12.44 19.95
CA ASN A 168 -13.81 11.73 20.86
C ASN A 168 -13.90 10.22 20.55
N ILE A 169 -13.56 9.78 19.33
CA ILE A 169 -13.44 8.34 19.08
C ILE A 169 -12.21 7.74 19.76
N LEU A 170 -11.07 8.42 19.75
CA LEU A 170 -9.88 7.94 20.43
C LEU A 170 -10.16 7.84 21.92
N THR A 171 -10.82 8.85 22.51
CA THR A 171 -11.23 8.79 23.91
C THR A 171 -12.30 7.72 24.16
N SER A 172 -13.21 7.44 23.21
CA SER A 172 -14.11 6.28 23.28
C SER A 172 -13.38 4.93 23.26
N TYR A 173 -12.15 4.90 22.73
CA TYR A 173 -11.22 3.77 22.79
C TYR A 173 -10.15 3.93 23.90
N GLY A 174 -10.26 4.94 24.77
CA GLY A 174 -9.33 5.19 25.87
C GLY A 174 -7.97 5.74 25.47
N LEU A 175 -7.82 6.32 24.27
CA LEU A 175 -6.62 7.01 23.81
C LEU A 175 -6.82 8.52 23.74
N THR A 176 -5.85 9.26 24.20
CA THR A 176 -5.67 10.68 23.88
C THR A 176 -4.96 10.83 22.54
N TYR A 177 -5.15 11.98 21.87
CA TYR A 177 -4.40 12.32 20.66
C TYR A 177 -2.89 12.30 20.88
N LYS A 178 -2.47 12.77 22.05
CA LYS A 178 -1.08 12.72 22.47
C LYS A 178 -0.58 11.28 22.56
N GLU A 179 -1.32 10.35 23.16
CA GLU A 179 -0.88 8.94 23.17
C GLU A 179 -0.87 8.29 21.79
N ALA A 180 -1.76 8.70 20.89
CA ALA A 180 -1.73 8.24 19.50
C ALA A 180 -0.51 8.80 18.75
N LEU A 181 -0.20 10.09 18.93
CA LEU A 181 0.98 10.75 18.38
C LEU A 181 2.29 10.27 19.01
N ASP A 182 2.39 10.17 20.33
CA ASP A 182 3.56 9.67 21.04
C ASP A 182 3.90 8.25 20.55
N ARG A 183 2.88 7.40 20.30
CA ARG A 183 3.10 6.07 19.68
C ARG A 183 3.51 6.13 18.21
N ILE A 184 3.18 7.20 17.50
CA ILE A 184 3.65 7.48 16.14
C ILE A 184 5.09 7.99 16.20
N GLU A 185 5.42 8.92 17.11
CA GLU A 185 6.74 9.52 17.31
C GLU A 185 7.76 8.51 17.82
N GLU A 186 7.44 7.76 18.88
CA GLU A 186 8.26 6.71 19.50
C GLU A 186 8.57 5.56 18.52
N LYS A 187 7.69 5.31 17.54
CA LYS A 187 7.83 4.18 16.60
C LYS A 187 8.30 4.57 15.19
N TYR A 188 8.09 5.81 14.76
CA TYR A 188 8.35 6.26 13.39
C TYR A 188 9.31 7.46 13.28
N PHE A 189 9.48 8.29 14.32
CA PHE A 189 10.32 9.48 14.24
C PHE A 189 11.67 9.37 14.99
N GLU A 190 11.81 8.49 15.99
CA GLU A 190 13.12 8.25 16.65
C GLU A 190 14.10 7.42 15.82
N THR A 191 13.65 6.82 14.72
CA THR A 191 14.53 6.02 13.87
C THR A 191 14.54 6.57 12.46
N ASN A 192 15.71 7.07 12.06
CA ASN A 192 16.19 7.23 10.69
C ASN A 192 16.17 5.90 9.90
N ILE A 193 15.08 5.14 9.95
CA ILE A 193 14.92 3.92 9.18
C ILE A 193 14.42 4.34 7.80
N ARG A 194 15.41 4.51 6.94
CA ARG A 194 15.33 4.25 5.50
C ARG A 194 14.20 3.24 5.23
N ARG A 195 13.19 3.66 4.48
CA ARG A 195 12.18 2.78 3.82
C ARG A 195 12.81 1.53 3.15
N ALA A 196 14.13 1.53 2.91
CA ALA A 196 14.93 0.42 2.43
C ALA A 196 14.88 -0.88 3.28
N ASP A 197 14.66 -0.80 4.61
CA ASP A 197 14.95 -1.96 5.48
C ASP A 197 13.73 -2.76 5.96
N LYS A 198 12.49 -2.29 5.75
CA LYS A 198 11.27 -2.99 6.24
C LYS A 198 10.29 -3.43 5.16
N GLN A 199 10.42 -2.92 3.95
CA GLN A 199 9.74 -3.46 2.76
C GLN A 199 10.80 -3.53 1.66
N LYS A 200 11.26 -4.73 1.30
CA LYS A 200 12.14 -4.91 0.13
C LYS A 200 11.35 -4.65 -1.14
N PHE A 201 11.10 -3.37 -1.43
CA PHE A 201 10.76 -2.87 -2.75
C PHE A 201 12.06 -2.68 -3.54
N PHE A 202 12.02 -3.07 -4.81
CA PHE A 202 13.11 -2.94 -5.78
C PHE A 202 13.72 -1.52 -5.74
N PRO A 203 15.06 -1.39 -5.75
CA PRO A 203 15.71 -0.10 -5.58
C PRO A 203 15.36 0.82 -6.77
N ARG A 204 14.63 1.90 -6.49
CA ARG A 204 14.60 3.07 -7.38
C ARG A 204 15.94 3.79 -7.24
N ILE A 205 16.68 3.84 -8.33
CA ILE A 205 17.82 4.75 -8.50
C ILE A 205 17.22 6.17 -8.52
N THR A 206 17.58 7.00 -7.54
CA THR A 206 17.41 8.46 -7.62
C THR A 206 18.45 9.16 -6.75
N PHE A 207 18.97 10.26 -7.29
CA PHE A 207 20.20 10.96 -6.93
C PHE A 207 20.11 11.83 -5.67
N GLU A 208 21.26 12.13 -5.08
CA GLU A 208 21.47 13.09 -3.97
C GLU A 208 21.13 14.53 -4.37
N VAL A 209 20.42 15.24 -3.49
CA VAL A 209 20.39 16.71 -3.44
C VAL A 209 20.98 17.14 -2.10
N LYS A 210 22.03 17.95 -2.16
CA LYS A 210 22.76 18.51 -1.01
C LYS A 210 21.88 19.45 -0.19
N LYS A 211 21.90 19.30 1.14
CA LYS A 211 21.42 20.32 2.08
C LYS A 211 22.35 21.53 2.05
N PHE A 212 21.79 22.72 1.80
CA PHE A 212 22.38 23.98 2.23
C PHE A 212 21.83 24.31 3.62
N PHE A 213 22.71 24.58 4.57
CA PHE A 213 22.39 25.32 5.79
C PHE A 213 22.68 26.79 5.53
N VAL A 214 21.74 27.66 5.89
CA VAL A 214 22.04 29.03 6.32
C VAL A 214 21.12 29.27 7.53
N GLU A 215 21.73 29.34 8.71
CA GLU A 215 21.17 30.01 9.89
C GLU A 215 21.14 31.52 9.64
N GLU A 216 20.26 32.23 10.36
CA GLU A 216 19.91 33.66 10.29
C GLU A 216 20.99 34.64 9.80
#